data_AF-A0A528AQK9-F1
#
_entry.id   AF-A0A528AQK9-F1
#
_cell.length_a   1.000
_cell.length_b   1.000
_cell.length_c   1.000
_cell.angle_alpha   90.00
_cell.angle_beta   90.00
_cell.angle_gamma   90.00
#
_symmetry.space_group_name_H-M   'P 1'
#
loop_
_entity.id
_entity.type
_entity.pdbx_description
1 polymer ?
#
loop_
_entity_poly.entity_id
_entity_poly.type
_entity_poly.pdbx_seq_one_letter_code
_entity_poly.pdbx_strand_id
1 'polypeptide(L)'
;MMSLPKLVIFDCDGVLVDTENLANRRLADWLSAAGYPTSFEYCRKNFSGRAMISVQKEVEATGVSLGADFVERWNAGLPDLFAHGVEAIPYVREFVEAVHAAGLATCVASSARVSKMHITLGQTGLLPLFEHALFSSTMVSRGKPFPDLFL
;
A
#
# COMPACT_ATOMS: atom_id res chain seq x y z
N MET A 1 -12.38 27.13 -18.52
CA MET A 1 -11.49 27.08 -17.34
C MET A 1 -11.81 25.79 -16.61
N MET A 2 -10.84 24.89 -16.39
CA MET A 2 -11.11 23.67 -15.62
C MET A 2 -11.30 24.05 -14.16
N SER A 3 -12.41 23.62 -13.55
CA SER A 3 -12.62 23.75 -12.10
C SER A 3 -11.66 22.83 -11.37
N LEU A 4 -11.10 23.27 -10.25
CA LEU A 4 -10.33 22.41 -9.36
C LEU A 4 -11.19 21.23 -8.88
N PRO A 5 -10.60 20.04 -8.67
CA PRO A 5 -11.30 18.92 -8.05
C PRO A 5 -11.76 19.30 -6.64
N LYS A 6 -12.73 18.57 -6.07
CA LYS A 6 -13.14 18.76 -4.67
C LYS A 6 -12.32 17.93 -3.68
N LEU A 7 -11.64 16.89 -4.16
CA LEU A 7 -10.93 15.88 -3.38
C LEU A 7 -9.69 15.40 -4.14
N VAL A 8 -8.59 15.21 -3.42
CA VAL A 8 -7.41 14.48 -3.88
C VAL A 8 -7.29 13.19 -3.07
N ILE A 9 -7.33 12.04 -3.74
CA ILE A 9 -7.15 10.73 -3.11
C ILE A 9 -5.71 10.29 -3.34
N PHE A 10 -4.95 10.10 -2.26
CA PHE A 10 -3.57 9.63 -2.30
C PHE A 10 -3.52 8.12 -2.16
N ASP A 11 -2.70 7.45 -2.97
CA ASP A 11 -2.19 6.15 -2.58
C ASP A 11 -1.17 6.30 -1.45
N CYS A 12 -0.87 5.23 -0.72
CA CYS A 12 0.09 5.25 0.39
C CYS A 12 1.48 4.79 -0.07
N ASP A 13 1.59 3.50 -0.40
CA ASP A 13 2.85 2.84 -0.75
C ASP A 13 3.35 3.32 -2.12
N GLY A 14 4.60 3.80 -2.20
CA GLY A 14 5.21 4.31 -3.43
C GLY A 14 4.76 5.73 -3.84
N VAL A 15 3.81 6.32 -3.11
CA VAL A 15 3.30 7.69 -3.37
C VAL A 15 3.55 8.61 -2.18
N LEU A 16 3.15 8.21 -0.97
CA LEU A 16 3.44 8.96 0.27
C LEU A 16 4.71 8.46 0.95
N VAL A 17 4.95 7.15 0.92
CA VAL A 17 6.04 6.48 1.63
C VAL A 17 6.78 5.49 0.72
N ASP A 18 8.11 5.47 0.77
CA ASP A 18 8.93 4.52 0.02
C ASP A 18 9.00 3.17 0.74
N THR A 19 8.00 2.33 0.47
CA THR A 19 7.88 0.97 1.04
C THR A 19 8.01 -0.13 0.00
N GLU A 20 7.87 0.19 -1.29
CA GLU A 20 7.69 -0.79 -2.35
C GLU A 20 8.94 -1.64 -2.57
N ASN A 21 10.12 -1.05 -2.44
CA ASN A 21 11.38 -1.77 -2.64
C ASN A 21 11.54 -2.90 -1.60
N LEU A 22 11.34 -2.59 -0.32
CA LEU A 22 11.43 -3.57 0.77
C LEU A 22 10.32 -4.62 0.67
N ALA A 23 9.08 -4.19 0.45
CA ALA A 23 7.93 -5.08 0.35
C ALA A 23 8.05 -6.06 -0.82
N ASN A 24 8.41 -5.59 -2.01
CA ASN A 24 8.51 -6.46 -3.18
C ASN A 24 9.70 -7.42 -3.11
N ARG A 25 10.82 -7.06 -2.47
CA ARG A 25 11.92 -8.00 -2.22
C ARG A 25 11.46 -9.13 -1.30
N ARG A 26 10.84 -8.77 -0.17
CA ARG A 26 10.30 -9.74 0.79
C ARG A 26 9.26 -10.67 0.16
N LEU A 27 8.38 -10.12 -0.67
CA LEU A 27 7.37 -10.89 -1.38
C LEU A 27 8.02 -11.87 -2.37
N ALA A 28 9.01 -11.43 -3.15
CA ALA A 28 9.71 -12.29 -4.09
C ALA A 28 10.40 -13.48 -3.39
N ASP A 29 11.03 -13.24 -2.25
CA ASP A 29 11.67 -14.28 -1.45
C ASP A 29 10.64 -15.30 -0.93
N TRP A 30 9.51 -14.82 -0.40
CA TRP A 30 8.44 -15.66 0.12
C TRP A 30 7.77 -16.50 -0.95
N LEU A 31 7.44 -15.91 -2.10
CA LEU A 31 6.81 -16.62 -3.20
C LEU A 31 7.77 -17.68 -3.77
N SER A 32 9.05 -17.33 -3.93
CA SER A 32 10.08 -18.29 -4.39
C SER A 32 10.26 -19.44 -3.42
N ALA A 33 10.29 -19.17 -2.11
CA ALA A 33 10.39 -20.21 -1.08
C ALA A 33 9.16 -21.14 -1.04
N ALA A 34 7.98 -20.63 -1.43
CA ALA A 34 6.75 -21.41 -1.54
C ALA A 34 6.65 -22.22 -2.85
N GLY A 35 7.65 -22.12 -3.74
CA GLY A 35 7.67 -22.85 -5.01
C GLY A 35 7.05 -22.08 -6.19
N TYR A 36 6.89 -20.76 -6.08
CA TYR A 36 6.56 -19.87 -7.20
C TYR A 36 7.81 -19.08 -7.61
N PRO A 37 8.61 -19.55 -8.61
CA PRO A 37 9.84 -18.90 -8.99
C PRO A 37 9.58 -17.49 -9.53
N THR A 38 10.09 -16.48 -8.83
CA THR A 38 9.86 -15.08 -9.18
C THR A 38 11.06 -14.21 -8.85
N SER A 39 10.96 -12.91 -9.12
CA SER A 39 11.99 -11.92 -8.83
C SER A 39 11.39 -10.65 -8.24
N PHE A 40 12.26 -9.84 -7.65
CA PHE A 40 11.90 -8.48 -7.21
C PHE A 40 11.23 -7.68 -8.35
N GLU A 41 11.83 -7.68 -9.54
CA GLU A 41 11.30 -6.94 -10.70
C GLU A 41 9.93 -7.45 -11.14
N TYR A 42 9.73 -8.76 -11.10
CA TYR A 42 8.43 -9.35 -11.39
C TYR A 42 7.37 -8.93 -10.35
N CYS A 43 7.69 -9.02 -9.06
CA CYS A 43 6.77 -8.62 -8.00
C CYS A 43 6.43 -7.13 -8.09
N ARG A 44 7.45 -6.27 -8.27
CA ARG A 44 7.24 -4.83 -8.45
C ARG A 44 6.34 -4.53 -9.65
N LYS A 45 6.52 -5.24 -10.77
CA LYS A 45 5.71 -5.00 -11.98
C LYS A 45 4.27 -5.50 -11.85
N ASN A 46 4.06 -6.66 -11.23
CA ASN A 46 2.76 -7.36 -11.30
C ASN A 46 1.95 -7.30 -10.00
N PHE A 47 2.59 -7.03 -8.85
CA PHE A 47 1.99 -7.12 -7.52
C PHE A 47 2.01 -5.80 -6.72
N SER A 48 2.81 -4.80 -7.10
CA SER A 48 2.78 -3.48 -6.48
C SER A 48 1.37 -2.87 -6.45
N GLY A 49 1.04 -2.24 -5.32
CA GLY A 49 -0.26 -1.59 -5.10
C GLY A 49 -1.46 -2.55 -4.97
N ARG A 50 -1.29 -3.87 -5.10
CA ARG A 50 -2.39 -4.84 -5.02
C ARG A 50 -2.60 -5.35 -3.59
N ALA A 51 -3.84 -5.71 -3.27
CA ALA A 51 -4.15 -6.38 -2.01
C ALA A 51 -3.53 -7.78 -1.99
N MET A 52 -2.91 -8.18 -0.87
CA MET A 52 -2.23 -9.48 -0.77
C MET A 52 -3.17 -10.67 -0.97
N ILE A 53 -4.46 -10.53 -0.63
CA ILE A 53 -5.46 -11.58 -0.92
C ILE A 53 -5.63 -11.82 -2.43
N SER A 54 -5.51 -10.77 -3.24
CA SER A 54 -5.58 -10.88 -4.71
C SER A 54 -4.30 -11.50 -5.27
N VAL A 55 -3.14 -11.16 -4.71
CA VAL A 55 -1.86 -11.78 -5.06
C VAL A 55 -1.88 -13.26 -4.70
N GLN A 56 -2.36 -13.62 -3.50
CA GLN A 56 -2.49 -15.00 -3.06
C GLN A 56 -3.34 -15.81 -4.04
N LYS A 57 -4.55 -15.33 -4.36
CA LYS A 57 -5.46 -16.00 -5.30
C LYS A 57 -4.82 -16.23 -6.68
N GLU A 58 -4.09 -15.24 -7.19
CA GLU A 58 -3.43 -15.35 -8.49
C GLU A 58 -2.31 -16.40 -8.47
N VAL A 59 -1.46 -16.38 -7.44
CA VAL A 59 -0.38 -17.36 -7.30
C VAL A 59 -0.95 -18.76 -7.08
N GLU A 60 -1.97 -18.91 -6.25
CA GLU A 60 -2.58 -20.22 -5.96
C GLU A 60 -3.32 -20.81 -7.17
N ALA A 61 -3.83 -19.97 -8.08
CA ALA A 61 -4.38 -20.42 -9.36
C ALA A 61 -3.34 -21.10 -10.27
N THR A 62 -2.04 -20.95 -10.00
CA THR A 62 -0.96 -21.65 -10.71
C THR A 62 -0.65 -23.04 -10.14
N GLY A 63 -1.30 -23.42 -9.03
CA GLY A 63 -1.09 -24.70 -8.34
C GLY A 63 -0.11 -24.64 -7.17
N VAL A 64 0.52 -23.50 -6.90
CA VAL A 64 1.34 -23.26 -5.71
C VAL A 64 0.44 -23.03 -4.49
N SER A 65 0.78 -23.56 -3.32
CA SER A 65 0.03 -23.30 -2.08
C SER A 65 0.78 -22.30 -1.20
N LEU A 66 0.19 -21.14 -0.91
CA LEU A 66 0.76 -20.15 0.01
C LEU A 66 0.24 -20.33 1.45
N GLY A 67 -0.84 -21.10 1.61
CA GLY A 67 -1.48 -21.37 2.90
C GLY A 67 -2.53 -20.33 3.28
N ALA A 68 -3.58 -20.76 3.96
CA ALA A 68 -4.75 -19.93 4.27
C ALA A 68 -4.43 -18.69 5.12
N ASP A 69 -3.33 -18.72 5.87
CA ASP A 69 -2.82 -17.67 6.75
C ASP A 69 -1.75 -16.77 6.07
N PHE A 70 -1.55 -16.87 4.76
CA PHE A 70 -0.54 -16.07 4.04
C PHE A 70 -0.72 -14.56 4.28
N VAL A 71 -1.94 -14.05 4.19
CA VAL A 71 -2.24 -12.62 4.39
C VAL A 71 -1.97 -12.22 5.84
N GLU A 72 -2.31 -13.07 6.80
CA GLU A 72 -2.08 -12.85 8.23
C GLU A 72 -0.59 -12.80 8.53
N ARG A 73 0.19 -13.78 8.05
CA ARG A 73 1.65 -13.80 8.19
C ARG A 73 2.30 -12.59 7.53
N TRP A 74 1.85 -12.20 6.34
CA TRP A 74 2.33 -11.00 5.66
C TRP A 74 2.16 -9.77 6.54
N ASN A 75 0.94 -9.54 7.04
CA ASN A 75 0.65 -8.38 7.89
C ASN A 75 1.39 -8.42 9.23
N ALA A 76 1.55 -9.60 9.82
CA ALA A 76 2.28 -9.78 11.08
C ALA A 76 3.79 -9.48 10.94
N GLY A 77 4.36 -9.68 9.75
CA GLY A 77 5.78 -9.38 9.47
C GLY A 77 6.07 -7.93 9.08
N LEU A 78 5.06 -7.08 8.86
CA LEU A 78 5.27 -5.68 8.44
C LEU A 78 5.99 -4.82 9.49
N PRO A 79 5.71 -4.92 10.81
CA PRO A 79 6.45 -4.17 11.81
C PRO A 79 7.95 -4.45 11.77
N ASP A 80 8.35 -5.73 11.64
CA ASP A 80 9.75 -6.12 11.54
C ASP A 80 10.37 -5.66 10.22
N LEU A 81 9.62 -5.77 9.10
CA LEU A 81 10.07 -5.33 7.79
C LEU A 81 10.41 -3.83 7.76
N PHE A 82 9.65 -3.03 8.49
CA PHE A 82 9.81 -1.57 8.57
C PHE A 82 10.43 -1.10 9.89
N ALA A 83 11.06 -1.98 10.68
CA ALA A 83 11.59 -1.65 12.00
C ALA A 83 12.70 -0.58 11.96
N HIS A 84 13.43 -0.50 10.84
CA HIS A 84 14.49 0.50 10.62
C HIS A 84 13.97 1.83 10.06
N GLY A 85 12.65 2.00 9.97
CA GLY A 85 12.01 3.17 9.39
C GLY A 85 11.74 3.03 7.89
N VAL A 86 10.93 3.95 7.39
CA VAL A 86 10.67 4.18 5.97
C VAL A 86 10.79 5.67 5.69
N GLU A 87 11.12 6.01 4.45
CA GLU A 87 11.23 7.41 4.04
C GLU A 87 9.93 7.91 3.42
N ALA A 88 9.66 9.21 3.58
CA ALA A 88 8.64 9.87 2.78
C ALA A 88 9.13 9.95 1.33
N ILE A 89 8.21 9.86 0.36
CA ILE A 89 8.56 10.16 -1.02
C ILE A 89 9.05 11.62 -1.12
N PRO A 90 10.13 11.92 -1.85
CA PRO A 90 10.67 13.27 -1.94
C PRO A 90 9.61 14.30 -2.33
N TYR A 91 9.59 15.44 -1.62
CA TYR A 91 8.67 16.58 -1.81
C TYR A 91 7.19 16.29 -1.54
N VAL A 92 6.83 15.09 -1.04
CA VAL A 92 5.41 14.72 -0.88
C VAL A 92 4.74 15.50 0.25
N ARG A 93 5.47 15.85 1.30
CA ARG A 93 4.95 16.65 2.41
C ARG A 93 4.52 18.02 1.89
N GLU A 94 5.42 18.70 1.19
CA GLU A 94 5.22 20.03 0.64
C GLU A 94 4.06 20.04 -0.37
N PHE A 95 3.94 18.97 -1.17
CA PHE A 95 2.82 18.79 -2.08
C PHE A 95 1.48 18.67 -1.33
N VAL A 96 1.41 17.82 -0.29
CA VAL A 96 0.19 17.63 0.52
C VAL A 96 -0.20 18.92 1.23
N GLU A 97 0.77 19.62 1.82
CA GLU A 97 0.54 20.90 2.48
C GLU A 97 0.05 21.98 1.50
N ALA A 98 0.56 22.00 0.25
CA ALA A 98 0.06 22.88 -0.79
C ALA A 98 -1.39 22.56 -1.22
N VAL A 99 -1.74 21.26 -1.29
CA VAL A 99 -3.12 20.82 -1.56
C VAL A 99 -4.06 21.26 -0.45
N HIS A 100 -3.65 21.13 0.81
CA HIS A 100 -4.41 21.62 1.97
C HIS A 100 -4.56 23.14 1.96
N ALA A 101 -3.49 23.88 1.67
CA ALA A 101 -3.52 25.35 1.57
C ALA A 101 -4.44 25.86 0.44
N ALA A 102 -4.64 25.06 -0.61
CA ALA A 102 -5.60 25.34 -1.67
C ALA A 102 -7.06 25.04 -1.27
N GLY A 103 -7.32 24.57 -0.04
CA GLY A 103 -8.65 24.26 0.47
C GLY A 103 -9.25 22.97 -0.07
N LEU A 104 -8.42 22.07 -0.62
CA LEU A 104 -8.85 20.79 -1.18
C LEU A 104 -8.92 19.73 -0.09
N ALA A 105 -10.01 18.96 -0.07
CA ALA A 105 -10.09 17.79 0.79
C ALA A 105 -9.08 16.72 0.33
N THR A 106 -8.57 15.93 1.27
CA THR A 106 -7.63 14.84 0.99
C THR A 106 -7.99 13.58 1.76
N CYS A 107 -7.68 12.42 1.20
CA CYS A 107 -7.69 11.16 1.94
C CYS A 107 -6.61 10.21 1.42
N VAL A 108 -6.35 9.14 2.17
CA VAL A 108 -5.49 8.03 1.72
C VAL A 108 -6.34 6.81 1.41
N ALA A 109 -6.07 6.17 0.28
CA ALA A 109 -6.73 4.95 -0.18
C ALA A 109 -5.69 3.86 -0.50
N SER A 110 -5.49 2.93 0.44
CA SER A 110 -4.45 1.89 0.35
C SER A 110 -5.02 0.48 0.21
N SER A 111 -4.29 -0.36 -0.52
CA SER A 111 -4.53 -1.80 -0.53
C SER A 111 -4.13 -2.49 0.78
N ALA A 112 -3.36 -1.84 1.64
CA ALA A 112 -2.92 -2.37 2.93
C ALA A 112 -3.93 -2.12 4.07
N ARG A 113 -3.75 -2.84 5.19
CA ARG A 113 -4.51 -2.58 6.43
C ARG A 113 -4.17 -1.20 6.99
N VAL A 114 -5.13 -0.60 7.70
CA VAL A 114 -4.94 0.68 8.42
C VAL A 114 -3.74 0.63 9.36
N SER A 115 -3.52 -0.49 10.05
CA SER A 115 -2.35 -0.68 10.92
C SER A 115 -1.00 -0.46 10.21
N LYS A 116 -0.86 -0.89 8.95
CA LYS A 116 0.35 -0.61 8.16
C LYS A 116 0.49 0.88 7.88
N MET A 117 -0.60 1.56 7.49
CA MET A 117 -0.59 3.01 7.24
C MET A 117 -0.15 3.78 8.49
N HIS A 118 -0.59 3.38 9.68
CA HIS A 118 -0.11 3.99 10.93
C HIS A 118 1.40 3.81 11.14
N ILE A 119 1.94 2.62 10.85
CA ILE A 119 3.38 2.36 10.95
C ILE A 119 4.14 3.28 9.98
N THR A 120 3.81 3.24 8.70
CA THR A 120 4.61 3.88 7.65
C THR A 120 4.43 5.40 7.61
N LEU A 121 3.20 5.90 7.73
CA LEU A 121 2.94 7.35 7.81
C LEU A 121 3.40 7.92 9.16
N GLY A 122 3.36 7.13 10.23
CA GLY A 122 3.83 7.54 11.56
C GLY A 122 5.35 7.77 11.57
N GLN A 123 6.12 6.85 10.99
CA GLN A 123 7.58 6.95 10.89
C GLN A 123 8.05 8.15 10.06
N THR A 124 7.25 8.63 9.12
CA THR A 124 7.56 9.78 8.25
C THR A 124 6.97 11.11 8.76
N GLY A 125 6.21 11.06 9.86
CA GLY A 125 5.46 12.20 10.39
C GLY A 125 4.36 12.71 9.46
N LEU A 126 3.97 11.95 8.43
CA LEU A 126 2.88 12.29 7.50
C LEU A 126 1.51 11.94 8.07
N LEU A 127 1.43 11.03 9.05
CA LEU A 127 0.17 10.57 9.62
C LEU A 127 -0.78 11.70 10.07
N PRO A 128 -0.33 12.76 10.78
CA PRO A 128 -1.21 13.85 11.21
C PRO A 128 -1.90 14.59 10.06
N LEU A 129 -1.35 14.54 8.84
CA LEU A 129 -1.95 15.17 7.65
C LEU A 129 -3.18 14.39 7.13
N PHE A 130 -3.34 13.12 7.53
CA PHE A 130 -4.32 12.20 6.96
C PHE A 130 -5.15 11.42 8.00
N GLU A 131 -4.89 11.57 9.30
CA GLU A 131 -5.52 10.76 10.36
C GLU A 131 -7.06 10.76 10.33
N HIS A 132 -7.65 11.83 9.79
CA HIS A 132 -9.09 12.00 9.65
C HIS A 132 -9.72 11.17 8.52
N ALA A 133 -8.93 10.65 7.57
CA ALA A 133 -9.43 9.99 6.36
C ALA A 133 -8.45 8.96 5.78
N LEU A 134 -8.34 7.80 6.47
CA LEU A 134 -7.58 6.63 6.02
C LEU A 134 -8.52 5.50 5.59
N PHE A 135 -8.47 5.11 4.32
CA PHE A 135 -9.28 4.04 3.74
C PHE A 135 -8.42 2.85 3.33
N SER A 136 -8.91 1.66 3.67
CA SER A 136 -8.23 0.39 3.38
C SER A 136 -9.09 -0.47 2.47
N SER A 137 -8.44 -1.30 1.63
CA SER A 137 -9.13 -2.34 0.86
C SER A 137 -9.95 -3.30 1.72
N THR A 138 -9.67 -3.41 3.03
CA THR A 138 -10.48 -4.22 3.97
C THR A 138 -11.82 -3.59 4.33
N MET A 139 -12.04 -2.33 3.97
CA MET A 139 -13.29 -1.59 4.23
C MET A 139 -14.29 -1.66 3.07
N VAL A 140 -13.93 -2.34 1.99
CA VAL A 140 -14.72 -2.42 0.76
C VAL A 140 -14.81 -3.85 0.26
N SER A 141 -15.85 -4.15 -0.51
CA SER A 141 -16.06 -5.51 -1.05
C SER A 141 -14.97 -5.93 -2.05
N ARG A 142 -14.46 -4.98 -2.83
CA ARG A 142 -13.44 -5.23 -3.86
C ARG A 142 -12.33 -4.18 -3.78
N GLY A 143 -11.11 -4.61 -3.50
CA GLY A 143 -9.93 -3.72 -3.54
C GLY A 143 -9.47 -3.41 -4.98
N LYS A 144 -8.36 -2.67 -5.12
CA LYS A 144 -7.76 -2.36 -6.43
C LYS A 144 -7.55 -3.65 -7.26
N PRO A 145 -7.83 -3.65 -8.58
CA PRO A 145 -8.10 -2.49 -9.44
C PRO A 145 -9.58 -2.09 -9.53
N PHE A 146 -10.47 -2.67 -8.71
CA PHE A 146 -11.87 -2.26 -8.68
C PHE A 146 -12.01 -0.86 -8.07
N PRO A 147 -13.04 -0.09 -8.47
CA PRO A 147 -13.17 1.31 -8.07
C PRO A 147 -13.68 1.50 -6.63
N ASP A 148 -14.16 0.46 -5.96
CA ASP A 148 -14.91 0.54 -4.69
C ASP A 148 -14.12 1.26 -3.57
N LEU A 149 -12.79 1.21 -3.60
CA LEU A 149 -11.93 1.93 -2.65
C LEU A 149 -11.91 3.45 -2.89
N PHE A 150 -12.29 3.89 -4.09
CA PHE A 150 -12.20 5.27 -4.56
C PHE A 150 -13.57 5.92 -4.85
N LEU A 151 -14.61 5.13 -5.14
CA LEU A 151 -15.94 5.58 -5.61
C LEU A 151 -17.08 4.96 -4.81
#